data_AF-A0A5D2JQV7-F1
#
_entry.id   AF-A0A5D2JQV7-F1
#
_cell.length_a   1.000
_cell.length_b   1.000
_cell.length_c   1.000
_cell.angle_alpha   90.00
_cell.angle_beta   90.00
_cell.angle_gamma   90.00
#
_symmetry.space_group_name_H-M   'P 1'
#
loop_
_entity.id
_entity.type
_entity.pdbx_description
1 polymer ?
#
loop_
_entity_poly.entity_id
_entity_poly.type
_entity_poly.pdbx_seq_one_letter_code
_entity_poly.pdbx_strand_id
1 'polypeptide(L)'
;MIWRVASYIYQEISNVLLSKSIERMRKRLKRTKGICSCSSPRCINHSTFNWYEQDLWTYIARFLDGRSLVMLGATNKWFNSVIMQDCIWKFTCLRDLQVPDPGHVAFSWSKLYASVVDGSHSFIFRQQEKHIDWMRIGAFSFDSEVAFLSQRMSASVKIPKQENIGDMLQSCGSCLLRKIKTGIWIADLQLVRCPVCDQEKCEGTMQMLDARHIELFLNQGFQDGSWDYELVGSHEIKKKVRGAYGAIFDFKYLTSKSTAGIFDYKSWIGQPNDFQPKAIIALHAVAVNTNLQENQEAGVLIKYHTMRAGAEGEIVSIRISQQLL
;
A
#
# COMPACT_ATOMS: atom_id res chain seq x y z
N MET A 1 -18.76 -10.91 9.15
CA MET A 1 -19.81 -9.88 9.24
C MET A 1 -19.34 -8.47 8.87
N ILE A 2 -18.03 -8.16 8.96
CA ILE A 2 -17.44 -6.87 8.56
C ILE A 2 -17.28 -6.74 7.03
N TRP A 3 -17.14 -7.85 6.31
CA TRP A 3 -17.00 -7.92 4.85
C TRP A 3 -18.24 -7.53 4.03
N ARG A 4 -19.45 -7.53 4.61
CA ARG A 4 -20.66 -7.07 3.91
C ARG A 4 -20.79 -5.55 3.89
N VAL A 5 -20.17 -4.83 4.84
CA VAL A 5 -20.31 -3.37 4.96
C VAL A 5 -19.31 -2.64 4.05
N ALA A 6 -18.08 -3.14 3.93
CA ALA A 6 -17.07 -2.54 3.05
C ALA A 6 -17.39 -2.74 1.54
N SER A 7 -17.88 -3.92 1.18
CA SER A 7 -18.33 -4.21 -0.20
C SER A 7 -19.56 -3.37 -0.59
N TYR A 8 -20.50 -3.16 0.34
CA TYR A 8 -21.69 -2.32 0.11
C TYR A 8 -21.35 -0.83 -0.09
N ILE A 9 -20.38 -0.31 0.68
CA ILE A 9 -19.90 1.08 0.53
C ILE A 9 -19.13 1.27 -0.79
N TYR A 10 -18.35 0.27 -1.22
CA TYR A 10 -17.65 0.29 -2.51
C TYR A 10 -18.62 0.25 -3.71
N GLN A 11 -19.68 -0.57 -3.61
CA GLN A 11 -20.74 -0.61 -4.62
C GLN A 11 -21.57 0.68 -4.65
N GLU A 12 -21.89 1.31 -3.52
CA GLU A 12 -22.60 2.60 -3.49
C GLU A 12 -21.76 3.75 -4.08
N ILE A 13 -20.47 3.83 -3.75
CA ILE A 13 -19.60 4.90 -4.26
C ILE A 13 -19.34 4.73 -5.76
N SER A 14 -19.08 3.51 -6.23
CA SER A 14 -18.88 3.22 -7.66
C SER A 14 -20.18 3.42 -8.45
N ASN A 15 -21.34 2.99 -7.93
CA ASN A 15 -22.63 3.20 -8.58
C ASN A 15 -23.06 4.67 -8.59
N VAL A 16 -22.72 5.48 -7.58
CA VAL A 16 -22.99 6.93 -7.59
C VAL A 16 -22.11 7.69 -8.58
N LEU A 17 -20.87 7.24 -8.80
CA LEU A 17 -19.96 7.82 -9.79
C LEU A 17 -20.33 7.40 -11.23
N LEU A 18 -20.74 6.15 -11.46
CA LEU A 18 -21.19 5.68 -12.78
C LEU A 18 -22.60 6.17 -13.17
N SER A 19 -23.58 6.14 -12.26
CA SER A 19 -24.97 6.54 -12.55
C SER A 19 -25.08 8.03 -12.90
N LYS A 20 -24.33 8.91 -12.23
CA LYS A 20 -24.30 10.36 -12.52
C LYS A 20 -23.67 10.70 -13.88
N SER A 21 -22.84 9.81 -14.44
CA SER A 21 -22.25 9.95 -15.77
C SER A 21 -23.23 9.54 -16.88
N ILE A 22 -23.95 8.42 -16.68
CA ILE A 22 -24.90 7.87 -17.67
C ILE A 22 -26.21 8.66 -17.70
N GLU A 23 -26.71 9.14 -16.55
CA GLU A 23 -27.97 9.89 -16.46
C GLU A 23 -27.86 11.32 -17.04
N ARG A 24 -26.65 11.90 -17.07
CA ARG A 24 -26.37 13.20 -17.70
C ARG A 24 -26.36 13.15 -19.24
N MET A 25 -26.21 11.98 -19.86
CA MET A 25 -26.25 11.85 -21.33
C MET A 25 -27.66 11.59 -21.90
N ARG A 26 -28.66 11.20 -21.09
CA ARG A 26 -29.94 10.69 -21.63
C ARG A 26 -31.17 11.59 -21.46
N LYS A 27 -31.07 12.77 -20.84
CA LYS A 27 -32.24 13.68 -20.72
C LYS A 27 -31.89 15.12 -21.04
N ARG A 28 -31.80 15.41 -22.34
CA ARG A 28 -31.98 16.76 -22.91
C ARG A 28 -33.12 16.68 -23.92
N LEU A 29 -34.34 17.07 -23.50
CA LEU A 29 -35.41 17.68 -24.31
C LEU A 29 -36.76 17.58 -23.58
N LYS A 30 -37.25 18.69 -23.03
CA LYS A 30 -38.51 19.37 -23.42
C LYS A 30 -38.89 20.42 -22.37
N ARG A 31 -39.28 21.58 -22.88
CA ARG A 31 -39.62 22.81 -22.17
C ARG A 31 -41.15 22.87 -22.07
N THR A 32 -41.71 23.13 -20.88
CA THR A 32 -43.11 23.59 -20.72
C THR A 32 -43.26 24.40 -19.43
N LYS A 33 -44.06 25.47 -19.49
CA LYS A 33 -44.29 26.52 -18.47
C LYS A 33 -45.51 26.22 -17.59
N GLY A 34 -45.50 26.80 -16.37
CA GLY A 34 -46.67 27.22 -15.55
C GLY A 34 -46.77 26.50 -14.19
N ILE A 35 -47.06 27.09 -13.00
CA ILE A 35 -47.58 28.40 -12.53
C ILE A 35 -47.23 28.57 -11.01
N CYS A 36 -47.00 29.83 -10.56
CA CYS A 36 -47.06 30.49 -9.21
C CYS A 36 -46.65 29.79 -7.90
N SER A 37 -46.29 30.47 -6.80
CA SER A 37 -45.63 31.76 -6.52
C SER A 37 -45.46 31.78 -5.00
N CYS A 38 -44.33 31.28 -4.50
CA CYS A 38 -43.95 31.44 -3.09
C CYS A 38 -42.86 32.49 -3.05
N SER A 39 -43.19 33.68 -2.53
CA SER A 39 -42.22 34.74 -2.28
C SER A 39 -41.27 34.29 -1.17
N SER A 40 -40.18 33.62 -1.54
CA SER A 40 -39.04 33.46 -0.64
C SER A 40 -38.49 34.85 -0.29
N PRO A 41 -38.03 35.08 0.95
CA PRO A 41 -37.45 36.36 1.33
C PRO A 41 -36.34 36.71 0.34
N ARG A 42 -36.37 37.93 -0.20
CA ARG A 42 -35.24 38.45 -0.98
C ARG A 42 -34.05 38.54 -0.03
N CYS A 43 -33.16 37.56 -0.08
CA CYS A 43 -31.81 37.70 0.44
C CYS A 43 -31.07 38.73 -0.43
N ILE A 44 -31.32 40.01 -0.16
CA ILE A 44 -30.42 41.09 -0.53
C ILE A 44 -29.29 41.01 0.50
N ASN A 45 -28.25 40.29 0.11
CA ASN A 45 -26.86 40.60 0.43
C ASN A 45 -26.02 39.60 -0.37
N HIS A 46 -25.37 40.11 -1.41
CA HIS A 46 -24.16 39.48 -1.91
C HIS A 46 -23.16 39.50 -0.74
N SER A 47 -23.15 38.44 0.07
CA SER A 47 -21.98 38.14 0.88
C SER A 47 -20.89 37.77 -0.12
N THR A 48 -20.07 38.77 -0.45
CA THR A 48 -18.76 38.62 -1.07
C THR A 48 -18.05 37.46 -0.37
N PHE A 49 -18.08 36.30 -1.02
CA PHE A 49 -17.29 35.15 -0.64
C PHE A 49 -15.84 35.55 -0.91
N ASN A 50 -15.17 36.04 0.13
CA ASN A 50 -13.86 36.67 0.03
C ASN A 50 -12.82 35.61 -0.29
N TRP A 51 -11.91 35.89 -1.22
CA TRP A 51 -10.83 34.97 -1.62
C TRP A 51 -9.89 34.57 -0.47
N TYR A 52 -9.90 35.29 0.65
CA TYR A 52 -9.24 34.90 1.90
C TYR A 52 -9.85 33.66 2.59
N GLU A 53 -11.11 33.29 2.29
CA GLU A 53 -11.73 32.06 2.81
C GLU A 53 -11.17 30.80 2.14
N GLN A 54 -10.68 30.88 0.90
CA GLN A 54 -10.13 29.71 0.21
C GLN A 54 -8.90 29.17 0.95
N ASP A 55 -8.05 30.03 1.50
CA ASP A 55 -6.89 29.63 2.29
C ASP A 55 -7.31 29.00 3.63
N LEU A 56 -8.33 29.55 4.28
CA LEU A 56 -8.88 29.00 5.52
C LEU A 56 -9.53 27.63 5.30
N TRP A 57 -10.33 27.48 4.24
CA TRP A 57 -10.95 26.20 3.89
C TRP A 57 -9.91 25.17 3.43
N THR A 58 -8.86 25.60 2.74
CA THR A 58 -7.71 24.74 2.41
C THR A 58 -7.01 24.27 3.68
N TYR A 59 -6.88 25.14 4.68
CA TYR A 59 -6.32 24.78 5.99
C TYR A 59 -7.23 23.82 6.76
N ILE A 60 -8.53 24.10 6.86
CA ILE A 60 -9.53 23.21 7.50
C ILE A 60 -9.52 21.83 6.84
N ALA A 61 -9.46 21.78 5.50
CA ALA A 61 -9.44 20.54 4.74
C ALA A 61 -8.28 19.61 5.12
N ARG A 62 -7.13 20.15 5.57
CA ARG A 62 -5.99 19.33 6.04
C ARG A 62 -6.29 18.48 7.28
N PHE A 63 -7.38 18.76 7.98
CA PHE A 63 -7.81 18.01 9.18
C PHE A 63 -8.96 17.03 8.90
N LEU A 64 -9.54 17.06 7.70
CA LEU A 64 -10.61 16.15 7.30
C LEU A 64 -10.01 14.85 6.75
N ASP A 65 -10.67 13.72 7.03
CA ASP A 65 -10.34 12.43 6.39
C ASP A 65 -10.81 12.43 4.92
N GLY A 66 -10.29 11.49 4.11
CA GLY A 66 -10.62 11.41 2.70
C GLY A 66 -12.13 11.32 2.44
N ARG A 67 -12.88 10.60 3.29
CA ARG A 67 -14.33 10.47 3.18
C ARG A 67 -15.04 11.82 3.39
N SER A 68 -14.67 12.54 4.45
CA SER A 68 -15.26 13.85 4.77
C SER A 68 -14.93 14.89 3.71
N LEU A 69 -13.73 14.84 3.13
CA LEU A 69 -13.35 15.69 1.99
C LEU A 69 -14.26 15.46 0.78
N VAL A 70 -14.47 14.19 0.40
CA VAL A 70 -15.38 13.85 -0.72
C VAL A 70 -16.80 14.32 -0.42
N MET A 71 -17.30 14.10 0.80
CA MET A 71 -18.63 14.54 1.21
C MET A 71 -18.76 16.07 1.14
N LEU A 72 -17.78 16.81 1.63
CA LEU A 72 -17.75 18.28 1.57
C LEU A 72 -17.72 18.77 0.12
N GLY A 73 -16.88 18.19 -0.72
CA GLY A 73 -16.81 18.51 -2.15
C GLY A 73 -18.09 18.20 -2.92
N ALA A 74 -18.96 17.32 -2.42
CA ALA A 74 -20.24 17.00 -3.04
C ALA A 74 -21.35 18.01 -2.69
N THR A 75 -21.15 18.89 -1.70
CA THR A 75 -22.19 19.83 -1.23
C THR A 75 -22.49 20.93 -2.24
N ASN A 76 -21.47 21.53 -2.88
CA ASN A 76 -21.64 22.53 -3.91
C ASN A 76 -20.38 22.66 -4.81
N LYS A 77 -20.51 23.38 -5.93
CA LYS A 77 -19.42 23.56 -6.92
C LYS A 77 -18.21 24.30 -6.36
N TRP A 78 -18.41 25.23 -5.44
CA TRP A 78 -17.32 26.01 -4.85
C TRP A 78 -16.44 25.11 -3.95
N PHE A 79 -17.05 24.36 -3.02
CA PHE A 79 -16.33 23.37 -2.22
C PHE A 79 -15.67 22.30 -3.10
N ASN A 80 -16.34 21.84 -4.15
CA ASN A 80 -15.73 20.92 -5.10
C ASN A 80 -14.41 21.48 -5.67
N SER A 81 -14.42 22.73 -6.14
CA SER A 81 -13.24 23.39 -6.68
C SER A 81 -12.12 23.54 -5.65
N VAL A 82 -12.45 23.83 -4.39
CA VAL A 82 -11.45 23.95 -3.32
C VAL A 82 -10.86 22.59 -2.98
N ILE A 83 -11.70 21.60 -2.71
CA ILE A 83 -11.29 20.26 -2.26
C ILE A 83 -10.49 19.51 -3.33
N MET A 84 -10.77 19.74 -4.61
CA MET A 84 -10.04 19.12 -5.71
C MET A 84 -8.66 19.74 -5.96
N GLN A 85 -8.25 20.75 -5.19
CA GLN A 85 -6.87 21.23 -5.21
C GLN A 85 -5.91 20.12 -4.76
N ASP A 86 -4.88 19.89 -5.57
CA ASP A 86 -3.97 18.77 -5.41
C ASP A 86 -3.17 18.83 -4.09
N CYS A 87 -2.91 20.04 -3.59
CA CYS A 87 -2.23 20.24 -2.31
C CYS A 87 -3.02 19.67 -1.12
N ILE A 88 -4.36 19.73 -1.13
CA ILE A 88 -5.20 19.16 -0.07
C ILE A 88 -4.99 17.65 -0.03
N TRP A 89 -5.09 16.99 -1.18
CA TRP A 89 -4.89 15.54 -1.29
C TRP A 89 -3.45 15.13 -0.97
N LYS A 90 -2.45 15.97 -1.27
CA LYS A 90 -1.07 15.76 -0.80
C LYS A 90 -1.02 15.71 0.72
N PHE A 91 -1.56 16.73 1.41
CA PHE A 91 -1.57 16.76 2.88
C PHE A 91 -2.34 15.58 3.48
N THR A 92 -3.52 15.27 2.94
CA THR A 92 -4.33 14.13 3.38
C THR A 92 -3.58 12.81 3.20
N CYS A 93 -2.95 12.60 2.04
CA CYS A 93 -2.19 11.38 1.76
C CYS A 93 -0.99 11.21 2.70
N LEU A 94 -0.15 12.24 2.83
CA LEU A 94 1.03 12.18 3.70
C LEU A 94 0.67 11.99 5.18
N ARG A 95 -0.39 12.66 5.64
CA ARG A 95 -0.89 12.52 7.02
C ARG A 95 -1.42 11.11 7.28
N ASP A 96 -2.31 10.62 6.42
CA ASP A 96 -2.97 9.33 6.63
C ASP A 96 -1.96 8.17 6.50
N LEU A 97 -0.95 8.32 5.64
CA LEU A 97 0.13 7.35 5.48
C LEU A 97 1.28 7.51 6.48
N GLN A 98 1.35 8.64 7.19
CA GLN A 98 2.42 8.98 8.14
C GLN A 98 3.83 8.92 7.54
N VAL A 99 3.98 9.43 6.31
CA VAL A 99 5.23 9.43 5.53
C VAL A 99 5.67 10.85 5.19
N PRO A 100 6.97 11.11 4.94
CA PRO A 100 7.44 12.44 4.59
C PRO A 100 7.06 12.76 3.14
N ASP A 101 7.17 14.04 2.79
CA ASP A 101 6.96 14.49 1.41
C ASP A 101 8.05 13.91 0.49
N PRO A 102 7.71 13.08 -0.51
CA PRO A 102 8.67 12.51 -1.45
C PRO A 102 9.17 13.55 -2.49
N GLY A 103 8.64 14.77 -2.45
CA GLY A 103 8.94 15.81 -3.44
C GLY A 103 8.03 15.68 -4.66
N HIS A 104 8.61 15.21 -5.76
CA HIS A 104 7.89 15.07 -7.03
C HIS A 104 7.18 13.71 -7.13
N VAL A 105 5.95 13.73 -7.65
CA VAL A 105 5.17 12.54 -8.01
C VAL A 105 4.64 12.70 -9.45
N ALA A 106 4.54 11.59 -10.18
CA ALA A 106 4.12 11.56 -11.58
C ALA A 106 2.60 11.67 -11.76
N PHE A 107 1.82 11.41 -10.71
CA PHE A 107 0.35 11.43 -10.74
C PHE A 107 -0.21 12.44 -9.73
N SER A 108 -1.43 12.92 -9.96
CA SER A 108 -2.11 13.79 -9.01
C SER A 108 -2.35 13.08 -7.67
N TRP A 109 -2.18 13.80 -6.57
CA TRP A 109 -2.32 13.26 -5.21
C TRP A 109 -3.71 12.70 -4.93
N SER A 110 -4.74 13.26 -5.55
CA SER A 110 -6.11 12.73 -5.48
C SER A 110 -6.22 11.32 -6.03
N LYS A 111 -5.52 11.01 -7.14
CA LYS A 111 -5.50 9.68 -7.74
C LYS A 111 -4.65 8.71 -6.92
N LEU A 112 -3.50 9.19 -6.42
CA LEU A 112 -2.64 8.39 -5.55
C LEU A 112 -3.39 7.98 -4.28
N TYR A 113 -4.03 8.93 -3.61
CA TYR A 113 -4.85 8.65 -2.43
C TYR A 113 -5.95 7.64 -2.75
N ALA A 114 -6.70 7.84 -3.84
CA ALA A 114 -7.76 6.92 -4.26
C ALA A 114 -7.24 5.48 -4.45
N SER A 115 -6.11 5.29 -5.13
CA SER A 115 -5.54 3.96 -5.39
C SER A 115 -5.09 3.21 -4.12
N VAL A 116 -4.72 3.95 -3.07
CA VAL A 116 -4.35 3.35 -1.79
C VAL A 116 -5.57 2.86 -1.01
N VAL A 117 -6.75 3.43 -1.25
CA VAL A 117 -7.98 3.13 -0.49
C VAL A 117 -9.00 2.30 -1.27
N ASP A 118 -8.94 2.27 -2.61
CA ASP A 118 -9.90 1.57 -3.47
C ASP A 118 -9.67 0.05 -3.58
N GLY A 119 -8.57 -0.45 -3.02
CA GLY A 119 -8.21 -1.88 -3.07
C GLY A 119 -7.37 -2.29 -4.28
N SER A 120 -7.04 -1.39 -5.21
CA SER A 120 -6.17 -1.67 -6.36
C SER A 120 -4.75 -2.11 -5.95
N HIS A 121 -4.31 -1.71 -4.77
CA HIS A 121 -3.07 -2.16 -4.15
C HIS A 121 -3.12 -3.60 -3.61
N SER A 122 -4.29 -4.22 -3.47
CA SER A 122 -4.42 -5.51 -2.79
C SER A 122 -3.85 -6.67 -3.62
N PHE A 123 -3.55 -7.80 -2.98
CA PHE A 123 -3.20 -9.04 -3.68
C PHE A 123 -4.39 -9.61 -4.48
N ILE A 124 -5.60 -9.45 -3.94
CA ILE A 124 -6.87 -9.90 -4.53
C ILE A 124 -7.08 -9.30 -5.93
N PHE A 125 -6.56 -8.10 -6.18
CA PHE A 125 -6.68 -7.41 -7.47
C PHE A 125 -6.30 -8.28 -8.67
N ARG A 126 -5.31 -9.19 -8.52
CA ARG A 126 -4.91 -10.14 -9.58
C ARG A 126 -5.16 -11.60 -9.24
N GLN A 127 -5.18 -11.97 -7.96
CA GLN A 127 -5.14 -13.38 -7.54
C GLN A 127 -6.14 -13.67 -6.42
N GLN A 128 -7.41 -13.34 -6.67
CA GLN A 128 -8.50 -13.56 -5.72
C GLN A 128 -8.60 -15.02 -5.24
N GLU A 129 -8.39 -15.99 -6.13
CA GLU A 129 -8.57 -17.42 -5.84
C GLU A 129 -7.53 -17.98 -4.85
N LYS A 130 -6.35 -17.35 -4.79
CA LYS A 130 -5.24 -17.79 -3.93
C LYS A 130 -5.21 -17.07 -2.60
N HIS A 131 -5.92 -15.95 -2.47
CA HIS A 131 -5.92 -15.14 -1.27
C HIS A 131 -6.71 -15.80 -0.13
N ILE A 132 -6.12 -15.84 1.07
CA ILE A 132 -6.79 -16.30 2.30
C ILE A 132 -7.14 -15.10 3.15
N ASP A 133 -6.13 -14.32 3.53
CA ASP A 133 -6.29 -13.16 4.40
C ASP A 133 -5.17 -12.14 4.18
N TRP A 134 -5.34 -10.92 4.68
CA TRP A 134 -4.33 -9.86 4.57
C TRP A 134 -4.41 -8.86 5.71
N MET A 135 -3.32 -8.12 5.88
CA MET A 135 -3.23 -7.01 6.80
C MET A 135 -2.43 -5.87 6.15
N ARG A 136 -2.99 -4.66 6.13
CA ARG A 136 -2.21 -3.45 5.83
C ARG A 136 -1.22 -3.22 6.97
N ILE A 137 0.07 -3.19 6.65
CA ILE A 137 1.10 -2.84 7.63
C ILE A 137 1.20 -1.32 7.74
N GLY A 138 1.24 -0.62 6.60
CA GLY A 138 1.32 0.84 6.55
C GLY A 138 2.05 1.33 5.30
N ALA A 139 2.71 2.47 5.42
CA ALA A 139 3.58 3.01 4.39
C ALA A 139 4.94 3.44 4.95
N PHE A 140 5.96 3.36 4.11
CA PHE A 140 7.33 3.79 4.39
C PHE A 140 7.93 4.44 3.14
N SER A 141 9.10 5.06 3.27
CA SER A 141 9.79 5.76 2.18
C SER A 141 11.11 5.09 1.82
N PHE A 142 11.44 5.14 0.52
CA PHE A 142 12.82 5.01 0.04
C PHE A 142 13.32 6.38 -0.40
N ASP A 143 14.41 6.84 0.22
CA ASP A 143 15.14 8.03 -0.21
C ASP A 143 16.40 7.66 -1.01
N SER A 144 16.76 6.37 -1.05
CA SER A 144 17.83 5.85 -1.90
C SER A 144 17.31 4.80 -2.89
N GLU A 145 18.03 4.64 -4.00
CA GLU A 145 17.71 3.63 -5.03
C GLU A 145 18.14 2.21 -4.64
N VAL A 146 18.39 1.97 -3.35
CA VAL A 146 19.00 0.75 -2.85
C VAL A 146 18.20 0.20 -1.67
N ALA A 147 17.67 -1.02 -1.84
CA ALA A 147 16.97 -1.73 -0.78
C ALA A 147 17.83 -2.87 -0.23
N PHE A 148 17.78 -3.05 1.08
CA PHE A 148 18.30 -4.24 1.75
C PHE A 148 17.15 -5.12 2.21
N LEU A 149 17.13 -6.36 1.72
CA LEU A 149 16.14 -7.36 2.09
C LEU A 149 16.79 -8.39 3.00
N SER A 150 16.09 -8.78 4.07
CA SER A 150 16.60 -9.76 5.01
C SER A 150 15.53 -10.71 5.49
N GLN A 151 15.89 -12.00 5.61
CA GLN A 151 15.09 -13.00 6.32
C GLN A 151 15.52 -13.19 7.78
N ARG A 152 16.46 -12.38 8.29
CA ARG A 152 16.97 -12.47 9.67
C ARG A 152 17.10 -11.09 10.31
N MET A 153 16.88 -11.07 11.62
CA MET A 153 17.04 -9.87 12.44
C MET A 153 18.21 -10.08 13.39
N SER A 154 19.41 -9.72 12.95
CA SER A 154 20.57 -9.63 13.83
C SER A 154 21.00 -8.17 13.93
N ALA A 155 21.19 -7.67 15.15
CA ALA A 155 21.63 -6.30 15.41
C ALA A 155 22.97 -5.95 14.72
N SER A 156 23.78 -6.96 14.40
CA SER A 156 24.99 -6.84 13.59
C SER A 156 24.72 -7.24 12.13
N VAL A 157 24.04 -6.38 11.38
CA VAL A 157 23.97 -6.55 9.92
C VAL A 157 25.36 -6.33 9.35
N LYS A 158 26.08 -7.43 9.04
CA LYS A 158 27.32 -7.37 8.29
C LYS A 158 26.97 -6.96 6.86
N ILE A 159 27.11 -5.68 6.54
CA ILE A 159 26.94 -5.18 5.17
C ILE A 159 28.00 -5.88 4.30
N PRO A 160 27.60 -6.76 3.36
CA PRO A 160 28.57 -7.49 2.54
C PRO A 160 29.28 -6.52 1.60
N LYS A 161 30.58 -6.73 1.40
CA LYS A 161 31.36 -5.94 0.45
C LYS A 161 31.04 -6.41 -0.97
N GLN A 162 30.15 -5.68 -1.65
CA GLN A 162 29.91 -5.76 -3.10
C GLN A 162 29.92 -7.20 -3.66
N GLU A 163 29.13 -8.09 -3.06
CA GLU A 163 28.98 -9.48 -3.51
C GLU A 163 27.80 -9.61 -4.47
N ASN A 164 27.82 -10.66 -5.31
CA ASN A 164 26.68 -11.03 -6.14
C ASN A 164 25.48 -11.40 -5.24
N ILE A 165 24.26 -11.10 -5.66
CA ILE A 165 23.02 -11.40 -4.92
C ILE A 165 22.96 -12.89 -4.53
N GLY A 166 23.38 -13.79 -5.43
CA GLY A 166 23.42 -15.23 -5.14
C GLY A 166 24.29 -15.58 -3.93
N ASP A 167 25.48 -14.99 -3.83
CA ASP A 167 26.43 -15.26 -2.74
C ASP A 167 25.92 -14.69 -1.41
N MET A 168 25.31 -13.50 -1.44
CA MET A 168 24.66 -12.89 -0.27
C MET A 168 23.50 -13.75 0.25
N LEU A 169 22.66 -14.25 -0.66
CA LEU A 169 21.55 -15.12 -0.30
C LEU A 169 22.05 -16.41 0.32
N GLN A 170 23.06 -17.06 -0.26
CA GLN A 170 23.61 -18.31 0.28
C GLN A 170 24.27 -18.11 1.66
N SER A 171 25.01 -17.01 1.86
CA SER A 171 25.78 -16.78 3.09
C SER A 171 24.93 -16.35 4.29
N CYS A 172 23.95 -15.46 4.09
CA CYS A 172 23.21 -14.84 5.18
C CYS A 172 21.69 -14.73 4.93
N GLY A 173 21.21 -15.14 3.76
CA GLY A 173 19.80 -15.06 3.40
C GLY A 173 19.29 -13.63 3.28
N SER A 174 20.19 -12.69 2.95
CA SER A 174 19.87 -11.31 2.68
C SER A 174 20.27 -10.96 1.25
N CYS A 175 19.68 -9.91 0.67
CA CYS A 175 20.09 -9.43 -0.64
C CYS A 175 19.97 -7.90 -0.72
N LEU A 176 20.67 -7.35 -1.70
CA LEU A 176 20.77 -5.92 -1.92
C LEU A 176 20.25 -5.61 -3.32
N LEU A 177 19.12 -4.93 -3.39
CA LEU A 177 18.46 -4.55 -4.64
C LEU A 177 18.89 -3.13 -5.02
N ARG A 178 19.06 -2.89 -6.32
CA ARG A 178 19.43 -1.60 -6.90
C ARG A 178 18.38 -1.14 -7.92
N LYS A 179 18.39 0.15 -8.23
CA LYS A 179 17.38 0.81 -9.08
C LYS A 179 15.99 0.74 -8.44
N ILE A 180 15.89 0.89 -7.13
CA ILE A 180 14.61 1.01 -6.43
C ILE A 180 14.02 2.38 -6.74
N LYS A 181 12.73 2.43 -7.05
CA LYS A 181 12.02 3.70 -7.19
C LYS A 181 11.93 4.40 -5.84
N THR A 182 12.50 5.59 -5.73
CA THR A 182 12.39 6.42 -4.52
C THR A 182 10.98 6.96 -4.34
N GLY A 183 10.58 7.24 -3.10
CA GLY A 183 9.26 7.78 -2.75
C GLY A 183 8.49 6.88 -1.79
N ILE A 184 7.17 6.98 -1.82
CA ILE A 184 6.27 6.31 -0.87
C ILE A 184 5.97 4.89 -1.33
N TRP A 185 6.10 3.95 -0.41
CA TRP A 185 5.79 2.53 -0.61
C TRP A 185 4.74 2.07 0.39
N ILE A 186 3.76 1.31 -0.12
CA ILE A 186 2.72 0.66 0.65
C ILE A 186 3.16 -0.75 0.97
N ALA A 187 3.07 -1.14 2.24
CA ALA A 187 3.42 -2.47 2.71
C ALA A 187 2.19 -3.22 3.22
N ASP A 188 2.01 -4.43 2.69
CA ASP A 188 0.95 -5.35 3.08
C ASP A 188 1.54 -6.70 3.44
N LEU A 189 0.92 -7.36 4.42
CA LEU A 189 1.13 -8.77 4.70
C LEU A 189 -0.02 -9.57 4.09
N GLN A 190 0.32 -10.56 3.29
CA GLN A 190 -0.63 -11.43 2.61
C GLN A 190 -0.47 -12.86 3.09
N LEU A 191 -1.60 -13.51 3.33
CA LEU A 191 -1.70 -14.94 3.58
C LEU A 191 -2.37 -15.58 2.38
N VAL A 192 -1.67 -16.50 1.72
CA VAL A 192 -2.13 -17.10 0.47
C VAL A 192 -1.99 -18.61 0.49
N ARG A 193 -2.82 -19.29 -0.32
CA ARG A 193 -2.69 -20.72 -0.57
C ARG A 193 -1.36 -21.01 -1.27
N CYS A 194 -0.74 -22.14 -0.96
CA CYS A 194 0.51 -22.54 -1.59
C CYS A 194 0.35 -22.56 -3.14
N PRO A 195 1.18 -21.81 -3.88
CA PRO A 195 1.04 -21.69 -5.33
C PRO A 195 1.67 -22.85 -6.11
N VAL A 196 2.40 -23.74 -5.44
CA VAL A 196 3.10 -24.91 -6.04
C VAL A 196 2.17 -26.11 -6.16
N CYS A 197 1.10 -26.12 -5.38
CA CYS A 197 0.32 -27.30 -5.09
C CYS A 197 -1.14 -27.02 -5.47
N ASP A 198 -1.49 -27.18 -6.74
CA ASP A 198 -2.90 -27.23 -7.20
C ASP A 198 -3.63 -28.50 -6.70
N GLN A 199 -3.16 -29.10 -5.60
CA GLN A 199 -3.76 -30.27 -4.99
C GLN A 199 -4.70 -29.85 -3.87
N GLU A 200 -5.95 -30.30 -3.91
CA GLU A 200 -7.01 -30.05 -2.91
C GLU A 200 -6.61 -30.42 -1.47
N LYS A 201 -5.54 -31.20 -1.29
CA LYS A 201 -5.03 -31.66 0.01
C LYS A 201 -3.83 -30.88 0.54
N CYS A 202 -3.32 -29.88 -0.17
CA CYS A 202 -2.25 -29.06 0.39
C CYS A 202 -2.82 -27.98 1.31
N GLU A 203 -2.71 -28.22 2.61
CA GLU A 203 -3.01 -27.22 3.65
C GLU A 203 -1.92 -26.13 3.76
N GLY A 204 -0.86 -26.22 2.95
CA GLY A 204 0.28 -25.31 2.97
C GLY A 204 -0.14 -23.87 2.74
N THR A 205 -0.02 -23.07 3.78
CA THR A 205 -0.24 -21.63 3.72
C THR A 205 1.10 -20.92 3.53
N MET A 206 1.16 -19.93 2.64
CA MET A 206 2.34 -19.11 2.38
C MET A 206 2.11 -17.69 2.86
N GLN A 207 3.11 -17.11 3.50
CA GLN A 207 3.11 -15.70 3.88
C GLN A 207 3.90 -14.88 2.86
N MET A 208 3.38 -13.69 2.51
CA MET A 208 4.08 -12.75 1.64
C MET A 208 4.11 -11.36 2.25
N LEU A 209 5.30 -10.79 2.40
CA LEU A 209 5.48 -9.35 2.61
C LEU A 209 5.57 -8.70 1.23
N ASP A 210 4.53 -7.94 0.88
CA ASP A 210 4.48 -7.15 -0.35
C ASP A 210 4.74 -5.69 -0.03
N ALA A 211 5.72 -5.10 -0.71
CA ALA A 211 5.94 -3.66 -0.74
C ALA A 211 5.78 -3.15 -2.18
N ARG A 212 4.99 -2.10 -2.38
CA ARG A 212 4.64 -1.56 -3.71
C ARG A 212 4.73 -0.04 -3.68
N HIS A 213 5.42 0.55 -4.67
CA HIS A 213 5.46 1.99 -4.82
C HIS A 213 4.04 2.53 -5.07
N ILE A 214 3.66 3.65 -4.43
CA ILE A 214 2.29 4.18 -4.47
C ILE A 214 1.79 4.45 -5.90
N GLU A 215 2.69 4.86 -6.80
CA GLU A 215 2.33 5.16 -8.18
C GLU A 215 2.08 3.90 -9.02
N LEU A 216 2.53 2.72 -8.58
CA LEU A 216 2.39 1.46 -9.32
C LEU A 216 0.94 1.22 -9.75
N PHE A 217 -0.01 1.49 -8.85
CA PHE A 217 -1.42 1.20 -9.04
C PHE A 217 -2.10 2.01 -10.16
N LEU A 218 -1.48 3.13 -10.55
CA LEU A 218 -1.95 4.01 -11.61
C LEU A 218 -1.24 3.76 -12.95
N ASN A 219 -0.24 2.88 -12.98
CA ASN A 219 0.48 2.55 -14.20
C ASN A 219 -0.28 1.54 -15.04
N GLN A 220 -0.38 1.81 -16.34
CA GLN A 220 -1.11 0.97 -17.29
C GLN A 220 -0.59 -0.48 -17.29
N GLY A 221 0.74 -0.66 -17.28
CA GLY A 221 1.33 -2.00 -17.29
C GLY A 221 1.03 -2.84 -16.04
N PHE A 222 0.76 -2.18 -14.92
CA PHE A 222 0.26 -2.86 -13.73
C PHE A 222 -1.25 -3.17 -13.85
N GLN A 223 -2.05 -2.24 -14.37
CA GLN A 223 -3.49 -2.41 -14.48
C GLN A 223 -3.89 -3.48 -15.51
N ASP A 224 -3.17 -3.57 -16.63
CA ASP A 224 -3.45 -4.54 -17.70
C ASP A 224 -2.78 -5.90 -17.49
N GLY A 225 -1.94 -6.04 -16.46
CA GLY A 225 -1.27 -7.31 -16.15
C GLY A 225 0.03 -7.55 -16.92
N SER A 226 0.49 -6.63 -17.76
CA SER A 226 1.71 -6.81 -18.56
C SER A 226 3.00 -6.77 -17.74
N TRP A 227 3.00 -6.11 -16.58
CA TRP A 227 4.12 -6.17 -15.62
C TRP A 227 3.92 -7.32 -14.64
N ASP A 228 4.93 -8.18 -14.51
CA ASP A 228 4.90 -9.33 -13.60
C ASP A 228 6.13 -9.36 -12.68
N TYR A 229 6.06 -10.20 -11.66
CA TYR A 229 7.15 -10.44 -10.73
C TYR A 229 8.19 -11.39 -11.33
N GLU A 230 9.45 -11.00 -11.20
CA GLU A 230 10.61 -11.82 -11.53
C GLU A 230 11.28 -12.33 -10.26
N LEU A 231 11.71 -13.59 -10.27
CA LEU A 231 12.48 -14.17 -9.17
C LEU A 231 13.90 -13.60 -9.17
N VAL A 232 14.25 -12.90 -8.10
CA VAL A 232 15.63 -12.41 -7.89
C VAL A 232 16.50 -13.49 -7.28
N GLY A 233 15.93 -14.29 -6.38
CA GLY A 233 16.63 -15.40 -5.77
C GLY A 233 15.85 -16.05 -4.64
N SER A 234 16.38 -17.16 -4.15
CA SER A 234 15.76 -17.95 -3.09
C SER A 234 16.80 -18.42 -2.09
N HIS A 235 16.34 -18.64 -0.86
CA HIS A 235 17.16 -19.22 0.19
C HIS A 235 16.34 -20.25 0.98
N GLU A 236 16.94 -21.40 1.21
CA GLU A 236 16.32 -22.50 1.93
C GLU A 236 16.96 -22.67 3.31
N ILE A 237 16.15 -22.57 4.36
CA ILE A 237 16.56 -22.88 5.72
C ILE A 237 16.11 -24.30 6.04
N LYS A 238 17.03 -25.27 5.90
CA LYS A 238 16.76 -26.70 6.18
C LYS A 238 16.62 -27.04 7.66
N LYS A 239 17.11 -26.16 8.54
CA LYS A 239 17.05 -26.36 9.99
C LYS A 239 15.72 -25.86 10.53
N LYS A 240 15.22 -26.50 11.59
CA LYS A 240 14.07 -26.03 12.35
C LYS A 240 14.26 -24.57 12.76
N VAL A 241 13.31 -23.71 12.38
CA VAL A 241 13.28 -22.30 12.78
C VAL A 241 12.04 -22.01 13.61
N ARG A 242 12.18 -21.08 14.56
CA ARG A 242 11.08 -20.69 15.47
C ARG A 242 10.07 -19.75 14.82
N GLY A 243 10.41 -19.17 13.67
CA GLY A 243 9.60 -18.17 13.00
C GLY A 243 10.03 -17.93 11.57
N ALA A 244 9.09 -17.49 10.75
CA ALA A 244 9.36 -16.91 9.44
C ALA A 244 9.53 -15.39 9.61
N TYR A 245 10.57 -14.82 9.00
CA TYR A 245 10.94 -13.40 9.14
C TYR A 245 11.26 -12.79 7.78
N GLY A 246 10.79 -11.57 7.55
CA GLY A 246 11.03 -10.85 6.30
C GLY A 246 11.08 -9.36 6.59
N ALA A 247 12.10 -8.68 6.09
CA ALA A 247 12.29 -7.26 6.31
C ALA A 247 12.84 -6.57 5.07
N ILE A 248 12.43 -5.33 4.88
CA ILE A 248 12.80 -4.44 3.77
C ILE A 248 13.27 -3.14 4.39
N PHE A 249 14.46 -2.69 4.03
CA PHE A 249 15.05 -1.44 4.48
C PHE A 249 15.50 -0.60 3.29
N ASP A 250 15.32 0.72 3.38
CA ASP A 250 16.20 1.63 2.65
C ASP A 250 17.62 1.46 3.19
N PHE A 251 18.54 1.08 2.30
CA PHE A 251 19.92 0.80 2.66
C PHE A 251 20.61 1.99 3.34
N LYS A 252 20.27 3.22 2.94
CA LYS A 252 20.81 4.46 3.53
C LYS A 252 20.52 4.56 5.03
N TYR A 253 19.40 4.00 5.48
CA TYR A 253 18.92 4.09 6.86
C TYR A 253 19.11 2.79 7.64
N LEU A 254 19.79 1.79 7.08
CA LEU A 254 19.96 0.46 7.69
C LEU A 254 20.59 0.52 9.10
N THR A 255 21.53 1.42 9.33
CA THR A 255 22.21 1.59 10.63
C THR A 255 21.73 2.82 11.40
N SER A 256 20.64 3.44 10.96
CA SER A 256 20.14 4.68 11.55
C SER A 256 19.26 4.40 12.78
N LYS A 257 19.12 5.41 13.66
CA LYS A 257 18.24 5.30 14.82
C LYS A 257 16.76 5.15 14.43
N SER A 258 16.34 5.63 13.25
CA SER A 258 14.94 5.54 12.82
C SER A 258 14.50 4.11 12.50
N THR A 259 15.43 3.21 12.19
CA THR A 259 15.15 1.79 11.90
C THR A 259 15.55 0.86 13.05
N ALA A 260 16.15 1.38 14.14
CA ALA A 260 16.65 0.60 15.27
C ALA A 260 15.55 -0.24 15.95
N GLY A 261 14.33 0.29 16.05
CA GLY A 261 13.18 -0.42 16.64
C GLY A 261 12.80 -1.69 15.88
N ILE A 262 13.11 -1.77 14.58
CA ILE A 262 12.93 -3.00 13.82
C ILE A 262 13.88 -4.07 14.34
N PHE A 263 15.17 -3.75 14.51
CA PHE A 263 16.19 -4.70 15.01
C PHE A 263 15.99 -5.14 16.48
N ASP A 264 15.28 -4.37 17.29
CA ASP A 264 14.82 -4.81 18.61
C ASP A 264 13.67 -5.81 18.50
N TYR A 265 13.94 -6.94 17.85
CA TYR A 265 12.92 -7.88 17.42
C TYR A 265 12.04 -8.38 18.57
N LYS A 266 12.62 -8.55 19.77
CA LYS A 266 11.88 -9.03 20.95
C LYS A 266 10.79 -8.06 21.42
N SER A 267 10.87 -6.78 21.05
CA SER A 267 9.91 -5.75 21.47
C SER A 267 8.55 -5.85 20.76
N TRP A 268 8.51 -6.49 19.58
CA TRP A 268 7.31 -6.45 18.72
C TRP A 268 6.88 -7.80 18.17
N ILE A 269 7.74 -8.83 18.19
CA ILE A 269 7.33 -10.17 17.78
C ILE A 269 6.31 -10.77 18.76
N GLY A 270 5.57 -11.77 18.27
CA GLY A 270 4.64 -12.53 19.11
C GLY A 270 5.38 -13.28 20.20
N GLN A 271 4.71 -13.50 21.33
CA GLN A 271 5.18 -14.45 22.34
C GLN A 271 5.36 -15.84 21.71
N PRO A 272 6.19 -16.75 22.26
CA PRO A 272 6.51 -18.04 21.62
C PRO A 272 5.32 -18.89 21.14
N ASN A 273 4.17 -18.78 21.83
CA ASN A 273 2.94 -19.51 21.50
C ASN A 273 1.90 -18.65 20.74
N ASP A 274 2.25 -17.42 20.39
CA ASP A 274 1.45 -16.55 19.54
C ASP A 274 1.86 -16.76 18.08
N PHE A 275 1.03 -17.48 17.35
CA PHE A 275 1.22 -17.80 15.93
C PHE A 275 0.59 -16.77 15.00
N GLN A 276 0.00 -15.68 15.53
CA GLN A 276 -0.49 -14.61 14.69
C GLN A 276 0.68 -13.82 14.09
N PRO A 277 0.63 -13.50 12.79
CA PRO A 277 1.65 -12.65 12.20
C PRO A 277 1.71 -11.28 12.87
N LYS A 278 2.93 -10.82 13.14
CA LYS A 278 3.24 -9.47 13.61
C LYS A 278 3.97 -8.71 12.53
N ALA A 279 3.75 -7.41 12.52
CA ALA A 279 4.44 -6.49 11.64
C ALA A 279 4.87 -5.24 12.41
N ILE A 280 5.99 -4.66 11.98
CA ILE A 280 6.45 -3.36 12.44
C ILE A 280 6.82 -2.53 11.23
N ILE A 281 6.56 -1.23 11.33
CA ILE A 281 6.93 -0.26 10.30
C ILE A 281 7.67 0.91 10.94
N ALA A 282 8.69 1.36 10.23
CA ALA A 282 9.44 2.57 10.49
C ALA A 282 9.43 3.43 9.23
N LEU A 283 9.88 4.67 9.35
CA LEU A 283 9.87 5.64 8.24
C LEU A 283 10.54 5.12 6.96
N HIS A 284 11.58 4.30 7.11
CA HIS A 284 12.43 3.82 6.01
C HIS A 284 12.59 2.29 6.00
N ALA A 285 11.72 1.57 6.68
CA ALA A 285 11.80 0.12 6.75
C ALA A 285 10.49 -0.53 7.20
N VAL A 286 10.30 -1.79 6.83
CA VAL A 286 9.17 -2.60 7.26
C VAL A 286 9.63 -4.03 7.53
N ALA A 287 9.05 -4.68 8.53
CA ALA A 287 9.35 -6.07 8.83
C ALA A 287 8.11 -6.84 9.29
N VAL A 288 8.13 -8.14 9.06
CA VAL A 288 7.11 -9.09 9.51
C VAL A 288 7.75 -10.30 10.17
N ASN A 289 7.01 -10.88 11.11
CA ASN A 289 7.36 -12.13 11.76
C ASN A 289 6.11 -12.95 12.05
N THR A 290 6.22 -14.26 11.86
CA THR A 290 5.22 -15.22 12.32
C THR A 290 5.95 -16.36 13.01
N ASN A 291 5.60 -16.62 14.26
CA ASN A 291 6.14 -17.79 14.98
C ASN A 291 5.57 -19.07 14.37
N LEU A 292 6.41 -20.10 14.31
CA LEU A 292 6.05 -21.41 13.76
C LEU A 292 5.82 -22.40 14.90
N GLN A 293 4.91 -23.35 14.69
CA GLN A 293 4.62 -24.38 15.68
C GLN A 293 5.82 -25.34 15.83
N GLU A 294 6.14 -25.71 17.08
CA GLU A 294 7.30 -26.55 17.37
C GLU A 294 7.20 -27.97 16.76
N ASN A 295 6.02 -28.43 16.41
CA ASN A 295 5.82 -29.79 15.89
C ASN A 295 6.16 -29.91 14.40
N GLN A 296 6.51 -28.80 13.75
CA GLN A 296 6.93 -28.80 12.35
C GLN A 296 8.45 -29.03 12.28
N GLU A 297 8.86 -30.18 11.77
CA GLU A 297 10.24 -30.42 11.28
C GLU A 297 10.55 -29.63 10.00
N ALA A 298 9.59 -28.83 9.54
CA ALA A 298 9.61 -28.07 8.32
C ALA A 298 10.71 -27.00 8.32
N GLY A 299 11.54 -27.03 7.29
CA GLY A 299 12.36 -25.87 6.91
C GLY A 299 11.49 -24.72 6.40
N VAL A 300 12.14 -23.60 6.07
CA VAL A 300 11.46 -22.47 5.40
C VAL A 300 12.17 -22.16 4.10
N LEU A 301 11.42 -22.11 3.01
CA LEU A 301 11.87 -21.57 1.73
C LEU A 301 11.46 -20.10 1.62
N ILE A 302 12.46 -19.24 1.48
CA ILE A 302 12.28 -17.82 1.24
C ILE A 302 12.57 -17.53 -0.23
N LYS A 303 11.70 -16.76 -0.88
CA LYS A 303 11.96 -16.26 -2.23
C LYS A 303 11.77 -14.75 -2.28
N TYR A 304 12.65 -14.10 -3.01
CA TYR A 304 12.65 -12.65 -3.24
C TYR A 304 12.25 -12.40 -4.68
N HIS A 305 11.17 -11.64 -4.88
CA HIS A 305 10.71 -11.26 -6.20
C HIS A 305 10.65 -9.74 -6.33
N THR A 306 10.80 -9.26 -7.55
CA THR A 306 10.68 -7.84 -7.88
C THR A 306 9.84 -7.65 -9.12
N MET A 307 9.12 -6.53 -9.20
CA MET A 307 8.47 -6.06 -10.41
C MET A 307 9.10 -4.74 -10.84
N ARG A 308 9.39 -4.61 -12.13
CA ARG A 308 9.98 -3.40 -12.73
C ARG A 308 8.96 -2.62 -13.56
N ALA A 309 9.16 -1.31 -13.64
CA ALA A 309 8.39 -0.43 -14.53
C ALA A 309 8.86 -0.61 -15.99
N GLY A 310 8.45 -1.70 -16.62
CA GLY A 310 8.99 -2.16 -17.90
C GLY A 310 10.35 -2.87 -17.74
N ALA A 311 10.88 -3.42 -18.85
CA ALA A 311 12.02 -4.34 -18.82
C ALA A 311 13.29 -3.77 -18.14
N GLU A 312 13.63 -2.51 -18.40
CA GLU A 312 14.85 -1.86 -17.86
C GLU A 312 14.54 -0.80 -16.78
N GLY A 313 13.29 -0.76 -16.32
CA GLY A 313 12.81 0.26 -15.40
C GLY A 313 13.28 0.08 -13.96
N GLU A 314 12.90 1.08 -13.15
CA GLU A 314 13.02 1.03 -11.70
C GLU A 314 12.20 -0.12 -11.13
N ILE A 315 12.66 -0.70 -10.03
CA ILE A 315 11.90 -1.65 -9.22
C ILE A 315 10.79 -0.87 -8.51
N VAL A 316 9.55 -1.27 -8.77
CA VAL A 316 8.32 -0.64 -8.27
C VAL A 316 7.51 -1.56 -7.37
N SER A 317 7.87 -2.84 -7.28
CA SER A 317 7.39 -3.73 -6.22
C SER A 317 8.45 -4.74 -5.79
N ILE A 318 8.43 -5.08 -4.50
CA ILE A 318 9.24 -6.11 -3.87
C ILE A 318 8.28 -7.07 -3.16
N ARG A 319 8.54 -8.38 -3.30
CA ARG A 319 7.80 -9.43 -2.62
C ARG A 319 8.76 -10.40 -1.95
N ILE A 320 8.58 -10.62 -0.65
CA ILE A 320 9.28 -11.66 0.11
C ILE A 320 8.25 -12.74 0.46
N SER A 321 8.36 -13.91 -0.15
CA SER A 321 7.48 -15.05 0.14
C SER A 321 8.18 -16.06 1.05
N GLN A 322 7.44 -16.57 2.03
CA GLN A 322 7.91 -17.56 3.00
C GLN A 322 6.98 -18.77 2.96
N GLN A 323 7.56 -19.93 2.65
CA GLN A 323 6.86 -21.20 2.55
C GLN A 323 7.46 -22.22 3.52
N LEU A 324 6.59 -22.90 4.27
CA LEU A 324 6.98 -24.07 5.06
C LEU A 324 7.24 -25.25 4.12
N LEU A 325 8.34 -25.98 4.38
CA LEU A 325 8.80 -27.11 3.58
C LEU A 325 8.37 -28.47 4.11
#